data_AF-A0A8H4KD29-F1
#
_entry.id   AF-A0A8H4KD29-F1
#
_cell.length_a   1.000
_cell.length_b   1.000
_cell.length_c   1.000
_cell.angle_alpha   90.00
_cell.angle_beta   90.00
_cell.angle_gamma   90.00
#
_symmetry.space_group_name_H-M   'P 1'
#
loop_
_entity.id
_entity.type
_entity.pdbx_description
1 polymer ?
#
loop_
_entity_poly.entity_id
_entity_poly.type
_entity_poly.pdbx_seq_one_letter_code
_entity_poly.pdbx_strand_id
1 'polypeptide(L)'
;MDELQAKRQKVGEDDPIPASQDFESFAPDGVVVFIVNETTRVRMHSIFMKLASPVFASMLGPKFREGQALVNTSTNANDSPIEIALPEEQDAVCFGWICRALHCQADTTI
;
A
#
# COMPACT_ATOMS: atom_id res chain seq x y z
N MET A 1 -7.28 -29.38 28.70
CA MET A 1 -7.86 -28.26 27.91
C MET A 1 -6.96 -27.08 28.20
N ASP A 2 -5.92 -26.90 27.38
CA ASP A 2 -4.94 -25.83 27.56
C ASP A 2 -5.40 -24.59 26.81
N GLU A 3 -5.59 -23.51 27.56
CA GLU A 3 -5.96 -22.19 27.08
C GLU A 3 -4.73 -21.54 26.43
N LEU A 4 -4.74 -21.42 25.10
CA LEU A 4 -3.72 -20.68 24.35
C LEU A 4 -3.87 -19.18 24.64
N GLN A 5 -3.18 -18.69 25.67
CA GLN A 5 -3.08 -17.25 25.90
C GLN A 5 -2.24 -16.60 24.79
N ALA A 6 -2.89 -15.75 24.01
CA ALA A 6 -2.20 -14.84 23.09
C ALA A 6 -1.39 -13.81 23.90
N LYS A 7 -0.10 -14.10 24.08
CA LYS A 7 0.86 -13.18 24.71
C LYS A 7 1.09 -11.99 23.77
N ARG A 8 0.58 -10.82 24.16
CA ARG A 8 0.90 -9.56 23.47
C ARG A 8 2.36 -9.22 23.75
N GLN A 9 3.25 -9.44 22.77
CA GLN A 9 4.63 -8.97 22.82
C GLN A 9 4.62 -7.45 22.63
N LYS A 10 5.12 -6.70 23.61
CA LYS A 10 5.34 -5.26 23.48
C LYS A 10 6.61 -5.09 22.64
N VAL A 11 6.46 -4.61 21.40
CA VAL A 11 7.60 -4.21 20.56
C VAL A 11 8.36 -3.14 21.34
N GLY A 12 9.64 -3.41 21.62
CA GLY A 12 10.53 -2.46 22.25
C GLY A 12 10.81 -1.31 21.29
N GLU A 13 11.06 -0.11 21.82
CA GLU A 13 11.40 1.08 21.04
C GLU A 13 12.67 0.90 20.18
N ASP A 14 13.45 -0.16 20.45
CA ASP A 14 14.71 -0.55 19.80
C ASP A 14 14.59 -1.83 18.93
N ASP A 15 13.41 -2.44 18.81
CA ASP A 15 13.26 -3.62 17.94
C ASP A 15 13.40 -3.19 16.46
N PRO A 16 14.26 -3.86 15.67
CA PRO A 16 14.48 -3.48 14.28
C PRO A 16 13.18 -3.67 13.50
N ILE A 17 12.66 -2.56 12.97
CA ILE A 17 11.58 -2.57 11.97
C ILE A 17 11.99 -3.59 10.90
N PRO A 18 11.13 -4.59 10.57
CA PRO A 18 11.50 -5.65 9.64
C PRO A 18 12.11 -5.09 8.36
N ALA A 19 13.37 -5.44 8.11
CA ALA A 19 14.21 -4.82 7.08
C ALA A 19 13.74 -5.12 5.64
N SER A 20 12.83 -6.08 5.43
CA SER A 20 12.26 -6.34 4.11
C SER A 20 11.12 -5.36 3.84
N GLN A 21 11.49 -4.15 3.44
CA GLN A 21 10.59 -3.10 2.94
C GLN A 21 10.13 -3.39 1.49
N ASP A 22 9.76 -4.64 1.20
CA ASP A 22 9.14 -4.96 -0.07
C ASP A 22 7.66 -4.55 -0.02
N PHE A 23 7.39 -3.37 -0.56
CA PHE A 23 6.04 -2.80 -0.64
C PHE A 23 5.37 -3.03 -2.00
N GLU A 24 5.97 -3.84 -2.88
CA GLU A 24 5.38 -4.20 -4.16
C GLU A 24 4.74 -5.60 -4.16
N SER A 25 5.21 -6.50 -3.30
CA SER A 25 4.75 -7.90 -3.31
C SER A 25 3.39 -8.16 -2.65
N PHE A 26 2.90 -7.29 -1.77
CA PHE A 26 1.62 -7.52 -1.08
C PHE A 26 0.38 -7.30 -1.97
N ALA A 27 0.56 -6.71 -3.16
CA ALA A 27 -0.50 -6.51 -4.16
C ALA A 27 0.04 -6.79 -5.58
N PRO A 28 0.37 -8.05 -5.91
CA PRO A 28 1.05 -8.41 -7.16
C PRO A 28 0.18 -8.19 -8.41
N ASP A 29 -1.13 -8.10 -8.24
CA ASP A 29 -2.16 -7.78 -9.24
C ASP A 29 -2.72 -6.36 -9.06
N GLY A 30 -2.12 -5.56 -8.17
CA GLY A 30 -2.48 -4.17 -7.95
C GLY A 30 -2.33 -3.36 -9.24
N VAL A 31 -3.33 -2.52 -9.51
CA VAL A 31 -3.39 -1.68 -10.72
C VAL A 31 -2.86 -0.26 -10.49
N VAL A 32 -2.40 0.04 -9.27
CA VAL A 32 -1.82 1.34 -8.89
C VAL A 32 -0.46 1.12 -8.22
N VAL A 33 0.51 1.95 -8.58
CA VAL A 33 1.82 2.06 -7.93
C VAL A 33 2.01 3.50 -7.46
N PHE A 34 2.21 3.69 -6.16
CA PHE A 34 2.60 4.98 -5.60
C PHE A 34 4.12 5.09 -5.60
N ILE A 35 4.64 6.15 -6.20
CA ILE A 35 6.04 6.52 -6.16
C ILE A 35 6.20 7.49 -4.99
N VAL A 36 6.75 7.00 -3.87
CA VAL A 36 6.85 7.81 -2.64
C VAL A 36 8.16 8.61 -2.63
N ASN A 37 9.23 8.02 -3.15
CA ASN A 37 10.50 8.67 -3.43
C ASN A 37 11.19 7.95 -4.60
N GLU A 38 12.43 8.31 -4.93
CA GLU A 38 13.17 7.73 -6.06
C GLU A 38 13.38 6.21 -5.96
N THR A 39 13.42 5.66 -4.75
CA THR A 39 13.77 4.26 -4.50
C THR A 39 12.60 3.40 -4.02
N THR A 40 11.52 4.04 -3.54
CA THR A 40 10.41 3.37 -2.86
C THR A 40 9.13 3.48 -3.66
N ARG A 41 8.65 2.30 -4.05
CA ARG A 41 7.42 2.11 -4.79
C ARG A 41 6.49 1.22 -3.97
N VAL A 42 5.20 1.55 -3.99
CA VAL A 42 4.18 0.84 -3.23
C VAL A 42 3.06 0.43 -4.17
N ARG A 43 2.93 -0.87 -4.43
CA ARG A 43 1.89 -1.39 -5.32
C ARG A 43 0.64 -1.74 -4.53
N MET A 44 -0.54 -1.40 -5.05
CA MET A 44 -1.80 -1.56 -4.34
C MET A 44 -3.04 -1.71 -5.25
N HIS A 45 -4.09 -2.36 -4.76
CA HIS A 45 -5.43 -2.25 -5.35
C HIS A 45 -6.08 -0.91 -5.04
N SER A 46 -6.50 -0.19 -6.08
CA SER A 46 -7.13 1.13 -5.97
C SER A 46 -8.32 1.19 -5.00
N ILE A 47 -9.06 0.09 -4.81
CA ILE A 47 -10.22 0.04 -3.92
C ILE A 47 -9.85 0.30 -2.46
N PHE A 48 -8.72 -0.24 -1.96
CA PHE A 48 -8.31 -0.03 -0.58
C PHE A 48 -7.95 1.43 -0.32
N MET A 49 -7.28 2.09 -1.28
CA MET A 49 -7.01 3.53 -1.18
C MET A 49 -8.27 4.39 -1.22
N LYS A 50 -9.22 4.07 -2.10
CA LYS A 50 -10.49 4.79 -2.17
C LYS A 50 -11.30 4.67 -0.87
N LEU A 51 -11.24 3.51 -0.22
CA LEU A 51 -11.93 3.28 1.05
C LEU A 51 -11.20 3.92 2.24
N ALA A 52 -9.86 3.91 2.22
CA ALA A 52 -9.06 4.43 3.33
C ALA A 52 -8.98 5.97 3.36
N SER A 53 -9.15 6.65 2.22
CA SER A 53 -8.94 8.10 2.13
C SER A 53 -9.91 8.79 1.17
N PRO A 54 -10.69 9.80 1.62
CA PRO A 54 -11.54 10.61 0.74
C PRO A 54 -10.77 11.37 -0.35
N VAL A 55 -9.51 11.71 -0.09
CA VAL A 55 -8.64 12.39 -1.06
C VAL A 55 -8.31 11.43 -2.20
N PHE A 56 -7.85 10.22 -1.87
CA PHE A 56 -7.60 9.20 -2.88
C PHE A 56 -8.89 8.73 -3.56
N ALA A 57 -10.03 8.70 -2.86
CA ALA A 57 -11.33 8.45 -3.46
C ALA A 57 -11.67 9.45 -4.57
N SER A 58 -11.40 10.73 -4.32
CA SER A 58 -11.63 11.80 -5.27
C SER A 58 -10.65 11.73 -6.44
N MET A 59 -9.36 11.59 -6.15
CA MET A 59 -8.27 11.56 -7.14
C MET A 59 -8.32 10.33 -8.06
N LEU A 60 -8.69 9.16 -7.53
CA LEU A 60 -8.88 7.94 -8.31
C LEU A 60 -10.30 7.83 -8.90
N GLY A 61 -11.09 8.90 -8.79
CA GLY A 61 -12.42 9.04 -9.37
C GLY A 61 -12.38 9.62 -10.80
N PRO A 62 -13.51 9.61 -11.52
CA PRO A 62 -13.56 9.94 -12.95
C PRO A 62 -13.24 11.40 -13.28
N LYS A 63 -13.22 12.29 -12.28
CA LYS A 63 -12.99 13.73 -12.46
C LYS A 63 -11.52 14.10 -12.60
N PHE A 64 -10.63 13.19 -12.22
CA PHE A 64 -9.18 13.41 -12.21
C PHE A 64 -8.52 12.58 -13.29
N ARG A 65 -7.29 12.96 -13.67
CA ARG A 65 -6.55 12.28 -14.73
C ARG A 65 -6.14 10.88 -14.30
N GLU A 66 -5.78 10.74 -13.03
CA GLU A 66 -5.37 9.49 -12.38
C GLU A 66 -6.52 8.47 -12.41
N GLY A 67 -7.74 8.89 -12.05
CA GLY A 67 -8.91 8.01 -12.13
C GLY A 67 -9.34 7.65 -13.56
N GLN A 68 -9.15 8.52 -14.54
CA GLN A 68 -9.38 8.18 -15.95
C GLN A 68 -8.33 7.17 -16.47
N ALA A 69 -7.06 7.36 -16.12
CA ALA A 69 -6.00 6.41 -16.44
C ALA A 69 -6.27 5.04 -15.81
N LEU A 70 -6.74 5.01 -14.55
CA LEU A 70 -7.10 3.79 -13.84
C LEU A 70 -8.18 2.97 -14.58
N VAL A 71 -9.21 3.63 -15.13
CA VAL A 71 -10.27 2.95 -15.89
C VAL A 71 -9.68 2.25 -17.11
N ASN A 72 -8.82 2.94 -17.87
CA ASN A 72 -8.19 2.37 -19.07
C ASN A 72 -7.32 1.15 -18.74
N THR A 73 -6.50 1.25 -17.69
CA THR A 73 -5.66 0.13 -17.23
C THR A 73 -6.49 -1.05 -16.74
N SER A 74 -7.62 -0.81 -16.05
CA SER A 74 -8.50 -1.90 -15.59
C SER A 74 -9.22 -2.64 -16.72
N THR A 75 -9.40 -1.99 -17.88
CA THR A 75 -10.07 -2.60 -19.04
C THR A 75 -9.16 -3.46 -19.90
N ASN A 76 -7.84 -3.26 -19.83
CA ASN A 76 -6.85 -4.03 -20.59
C ASN A 76 -5.90 -4.74 -19.61
N ALA A 77 -6.05 -6.05 -19.45
CA ALA A 77 -5.20 -6.84 -18.55
C ALA A 77 -3.70 -6.85 -18.89
N ASN A 78 -3.30 -6.29 -20.04
CA ASN A 78 -1.90 -6.15 -20.47
C ASN A 78 -1.32 -4.75 -20.21
N ASP A 79 -2.11 -3.79 -19.70
CA ASP A 79 -1.62 -2.46 -19.42
C ASP A 79 -0.82 -2.43 -18.10
N SER A 80 0.28 -1.67 -18.11
CA SER A 80 1.09 -1.44 -16.91
C SER A 80 0.27 -0.72 -15.83
N PRO A 81 0.53 -1.00 -14.53
CA PRO A 81 -0.15 -0.31 -13.45
C PRO A 81 0.08 1.20 -13.53
N ILE A 82 -0.90 1.99 -13.07
CA ILE A 82 -0.77 3.44 -13.09
C ILE A 82 0.23 3.89 -12.03
N GLU A 83 1.13 4.80 -12.39
CA GLU A 83 2.10 5.38 -11.46
C GLU A 83 1.61 6.74 -10.95
N ILE A 84 1.62 6.92 -9.63
CA ILE A 84 1.19 8.16 -8.97
C ILE A 84 2.32 8.63 -8.05
N ALA A 85 2.94 9.75 -8.37
CA ALA A 85 3.94 10.37 -7.52
C ALA A 85 3.27 11.04 -6.31
N LEU A 86 3.78 10.75 -5.12
CA LEU A 86 3.41 11.44 -3.90
C LEU A 86 4.37 12.62 -3.65
N PRO A 87 3.91 13.70 -2.99
CA PRO A 87 4.80 14.80 -2.61
C PRO A 87 6.01 14.33 -1.77
N GLU A 88 7.16 15.00 -1.95
CA GLU A 88 8.46 14.59 -1.42
C GLU A 88 8.55 14.55 0.13
N GLU A 89 7.62 15.19 0.84
CA GLU A 89 7.62 15.28 2.30
C GLU A 89 7.08 14.01 3.01
N GLN A 90 6.67 12.98 2.28
CA GLN A 90 6.11 11.76 2.89
C GLN A 90 7.18 10.73 3.26
N ASP A 91 7.13 10.25 4.50
CA ASP A 91 7.92 9.10 4.93
C ASP A 91 7.46 7.83 4.19
N ALA A 92 8.32 7.35 3.29
CA ALA A 92 8.05 6.21 2.43
C ALA A 92 7.85 4.90 3.20
N VAL A 93 8.54 4.75 4.34
CA VAL A 93 8.44 3.56 5.18
C VAL A 93 7.09 3.57 5.89
N CYS A 94 6.71 4.71 6.48
CA CYS A 94 5.40 4.86 7.12
C CYS A 94 4.25 4.63 6.13
N PHE A 95 4.34 5.23 4.93
CA PHE A 95 3.32 5.05 3.91
C PHE A 95 3.20 3.58 3.45
N GLY A 96 4.33 2.90 3.23
CA GLY A 96 4.36 1.48 2.88
C GLY A 96 3.72 0.59 3.95
N TRP A 97 3.97 0.86 5.24
CA TRP A 97 3.35 0.12 6.34
C TRP A 97 1.85 0.34 6.46
N ILE A 98 1.37 1.58 6.32
CA ILE A 98 -0.07 1.88 6.24
C ILE A 98 -0.70 1.07 5.11
N CYS A 99 -0.04 1.08 3.95
CA CYS A 99 -0.50 0.38 2.78
C CYS A 99 -0.58 -1.14 2.97
N ARG A 100 0.46 -1.73 3.56
CA ARG A 100 0.50 -3.15 3.91
C ARG A 100 -0.57 -3.53 4.95
N ALA A 101 -0.78 -2.67 5.95
CA ALA A 101 -1.81 -2.87 6.96
C ALA A 101 -3.23 -2.86 6.35
N LEU A 102 -3.49 -2.00 5.36
CA LEU A 102 -4.76 -1.96 4.63
C LEU A 102 -5.04 -3.23 3.83
N HIS A 103 -3.99 -3.94 3.40
CA HIS A 103 -4.11 -5.26 2.77
C HIS A 103 -4.34 -6.39 3.77
N CYS A 104 -4.44 -6.10 5.07
CA CYS A 104 -4.46 -7.08 6.16
C CYS A 104 -3.29 -8.07 6.11
N GLN A 105 -2.21 -7.75 5.39
CA GLN A 105 -0.99 -8.56 5.31
C GLN A 105 0.03 -8.11 6.35
N ALA A 106 -0.41 -8.09 7.61
CA ALA A 106 0.44 -7.88 8.77
C ALA A 106 1.08 -9.21 9.20
N ASP A 107 1.63 -9.98 8.27
CA ASP A 107 2.51 -11.09 8.61
C ASP A 107 3.85 -10.50 9.07
N THR A 108 3.93 -10.23 10.37
CA THR A 108 5.18 -10.28 11.10
C THR A 108 5.51 -11.76 11.26
N THR A 109 6.22 -12.36 10.30
CA THR A 109 6.85 -13.66 10.55
C THR A 109 7.81 -13.47 11.73
N ILE A 110 7.42 -14.04 12.87
CA ILE A 110 8.16 -14.10 14.14
C ILE A 110 9.20 -15.21 14.07
#